data_AF-A0A8B3RR38-F1
#
_entry.id   AF-A0A8B3RR38-F1
#
_cell.length_a   1.000
_cell.length_b   1.000
_cell.length_c   1.000
_cell.angle_alpha   90.00
_cell.angle_beta   90.00
_cell.angle_gamma   90.00
#
_symmetry.space_group_name_H-M   'P 1'
#
loop_
_entity.id
_entity.type
_entity.pdbx_description
1 polymer ?
#
loop_
_entity_poly.entity_id
_entity_poly.type
_entity_poly.pdbx_seq_one_letter_code
_entity_poly.pdbx_strand_id
1 'polypeptide(L)'
;MTTDIVQLKEKGKFKYLKTHANAVDGLESYLKKIDADKAYQKITKKEPLWTGAWYGAAAGSGQVPSKSLSKCENGWILQWQEYTKEGTLNGACYHFFVIPKQHAQNPGSGGVIFLLHGYYTNLVRKYLYIKDTKITGNDMNASSSDTAGSGSKMFALSAIYEY
;
A
#
# COMPACT_ATOMS: atom_id res chain seq x y z
N MET A 1 29.07 -50.39 38.07
CA MET A 1 29.11 -50.31 36.59
C MET A 1 29.96 -49.11 36.24
N THR A 2 31.12 -49.34 35.64
CA THR A 2 32.05 -48.27 35.22
C THR A 2 31.85 -48.09 33.72
N THR A 3 31.54 -46.88 33.28
CA THR A 3 31.34 -46.59 31.86
C THR A 3 32.71 -46.41 31.19
N ASP A 4 33.10 -47.35 30.33
CA ASP A 4 34.32 -47.21 29.53
C ASP A 4 34.10 -46.19 28.40
N ILE A 5 34.77 -45.05 28.49
CA ILE A 5 34.83 -44.06 27.41
C ILE A 5 35.96 -44.50 26.47
N VAL A 6 35.61 -45.10 25.34
CA VAL A 6 36.59 -45.47 24.30
C VAL A 6 36.94 -44.23 23.47
N GLN A 7 38.18 -43.74 23.62
CA GLN A 7 38.72 -42.62 22.83
C GLN A 7 39.42 -43.14 21.58
N LEU A 8 38.98 -42.72 20.39
CA LEU A 8 39.51 -43.20 19.11
C LEU A 8 40.97 -42.74 18.90
N LYS A 9 41.87 -43.67 18.57
CA LYS A 9 43.26 -43.41 18.18
C LYS A 9 43.51 -43.92 16.77
N GLU A 10 44.18 -43.13 15.94
CA GLU A 10 44.65 -43.56 14.62
C GLU A 10 46.16 -43.31 14.52
N LYS A 11 46.92 -44.34 14.14
CA LYS A 11 48.41 -44.32 14.11
C LYS A 11 49.03 -43.79 15.41
N GLY A 12 48.47 -44.18 16.55
CA GLY A 12 48.98 -43.82 17.88
C GLY A 12 48.64 -42.41 18.36
N LYS A 13 47.94 -41.59 17.56
CA LYS A 13 47.51 -40.24 17.94
C LYS A 13 46.03 -40.23 18.29
N PHE A 14 45.68 -39.57 19.40
CA PHE A 14 44.29 -39.35 19.79
C PHE A 14 43.57 -38.52 18.73
N LYS A 15 42.40 -38.99 18.30
CA LYS A 15 41.55 -38.29 17.35
C LYS A 15 40.37 -37.70 18.12
N TYR A 16 40.24 -36.38 18.10
CA TYR A 16 38.99 -35.75 18.46
C TYR A 16 38.00 -36.01 17.32
N LEU A 17 36.75 -36.38 17.65
CA LEU A 17 35.67 -36.36 16.68
C LEU A 17 35.64 -34.94 16.10
N LYS A 18 35.91 -34.80 14.80
CA LYS A 18 35.63 -33.55 14.11
C LYS A 18 34.13 -33.35 14.28
N THR A 19 33.72 -32.39 15.09
CA THR A 19 32.40 -31.80 14.94
C THR A 19 32.36 -31.36 13.49
N HIS A 20 31.57 -32.04 12.67
CA HIS A 20 31.30 -31.58 11.32
C HIS A 20 30.60 -30.23 11.48
N ALA A 21 31.36 -29.14 11.44
CA ALA A 21 30.85 -27.80 11.22
C ALA A 21 30.40 -27.61 9.77
N ASN A 22 29.81 -28.65 9.17
CA ASN A 22 29.27 -28.66 7.82
C ASN A 22 27.75 -28.87 7.84
N ALA A 23 27.06 -28.41 8.88
CA ALA A 23 25.60 -28.37 8.90
C ALA A 23 25.04 -27.14 8.18
N VAL A 24 25.80 -26.55 7.25
CA VAL A 24 25.45 -25.27 6.61
C VAL A 24 25.91 -25.22 5.15
N ASP A 25 26.02 -26.36 4.45
CA ASP A 25 26.07 -26.32 2.98
C ASP A 25 24.67 -25.94 2.47
N GLY A 26 24.60 -24.87 1.67
CA GLY A 26 23.34 -24.31 1.16
C GLY A 26 22.80 -23.10 1.94
N LEU A 27 23.51 -22.59 2.97
CA LEU A 27 23.11 -21.30 3.54
C LEU A 27 23.56 -20.09 2.73
N GLU A 28 24.55 -20.27 1.85
CA GLU A 28 25.00 -19.23 0.92
C GLU A 28 23.91 -18.82 -0.08
N SER A 29 22.89 -19.66 -0.29
CA SER A 29 21.72 -19.33 -1.12
C SER A 29 20.60 -18.61 -0.37
N TYR A 30 20.64 -18.52 0.96
CA TYR A 30 19.70 -17.66 1.68
C TYR A 30 20.21 -16.23 1.69
N LEU A 31 19.28 -15.29 1.54
CA LEU A 31 19.53 -13.87 1.74
C LEU A 31 20.24 -13.68 3.08
N LYS A 32 21.47 -13.14 3.03
CA LYS A 32 22.16 -12.74 4.26
C LYS A 32 21.30 -11.71 4.95
N LYS A 33 21.30 -11.67 6.28
CA LYS A 33 20.53 -10.70 7.07
C LYS A 33 20.71 -9.27 6.57
N ILE A 34 21.91 -8.89 6.15
CA ILE A 34 22.20 -7.57 5.54
C ILE A 34 21.45 -7.33 4.22
N ASP A 35 21.28 -8.34 3.39
CA ASP A 35 20.58 -8.23 2.10
C ASP A 35 19.07 -8.20 2.31
N ALA A 36 18.56 -8.98 3.28
CA ALA A 36 17.19 -8.88 3.75
C ALA A 36 16.91 -7.50 4.36
N ASP A 37 17.76 -7.03 5.29
CA ASP A 37 17.62 -5.73 5.95
C ASP A 37 17.67 -4.56 4.93
N LYS A 38 18.54 -4.65 3.91
CA LYS A 38 18.57 -3.68 2.80
C LYS A 38 17.30 -3.73 1.94
N ALA A 39 16.73 -4.91 1.73
CA ALA A 39 15.46 -5.07 1.01
C ALA A 39 14.27 -4.54 1.82
N TYR A 40 14.27 -4.72 3.15
CA TYR A 40 13.20 -4.27 4.04
C TYR A 40 13.28 -2.77 4.39
N GLN A 41 14.47 -2.15 4.41
CA GLN A 41 14.64 -0.74 4.80
C GLN A 41 14.56 0.26 3.66
N LYS A 42 14.58 -0.17 2.39
CA LYS A 42 14.34 0.76 1.30
C LYS A 42 12.83 1.01 1.26
N ILE A 43 12.40 2.14 1.83
CA ILE A 43 11.10 2.74 1.50
C ILE A 43 11.14 3.01 0.00
N THR A 44 10.77 1.99 -0.76
CA THR A 44 10.73 2.06 -2.21
C THR A 44 9.52 2.91 -2.48
N LYS A 45 9.75 4.12 -3.01
CA LYS A 45 8.68 4.99 -3.48
C LYS A 45 7.84 4.16 -4.43
N LYS A 46 6.62 3.79 -4.01
CA LYS A 46 5.69 3.06 -4.86
C LYS A 46 5.27 4.02 -5.98
N GLU A 47 5.49 3.59 -7.22
CA GLU A 47 4.95 4.32 -8.36
C GLU A 47 3.41 4.23 -8.31
N PRO A 48 2.70 5.36 -8.42
CA PRO A 48 1.26 5.38 -8.37
C PRO A 48 0.65 4.68 -9.59
N LEU A 49 -0.41 3.91 -9.36
CA LEU A 49 -1.25 3.32 -10.41
C LEU A 49 -2.04 4.40 -11.16
N TRP A 50 -2.28 5.53 -10.52
CA TRP A 50 -2.92 6.71 -11.09
C TRP A 50 -2.53 7.95 -10.30
N THR A 51 -2.39 9.09 -10.98
CA THR A 51 -2.21 10.41 -10.37
C THR A 51 -3.11 11.42 -11.05
N GLY A 52 -3.48 12.46 -10.33
CA GLY A 52 -4.28 13.55 -10.86
C GLY A 52 -4.75 14.47 -9.77
N ALA A 53 -5.82 15.19 -10.05
CA ALA A 53 -6.45 16.05 -9.08
C ALA A 53 -7.96 16.05 -9.37
N TRP A 54 -8.66 15.05 -8.83
CA TRP A 54 -10.05 14.78 -9.16
C TRP A 54 -10.95 14.87 -7.93
N TYR A 55 -11.96 15.73 -7.98
CA TYR A 55 -12.92 15.88 -6.88
C TYR A 55 -13.83 14.67 -6.70
N GLY A 56 -13.91 13.75 -7.66
CA GLY A 56 -14.84 12.63 -7.60
C GLY A 56 -16.22 12.94 -8.19
N ALA A 57 -16.35 13.92 -9.08
CA ALA A 57 -17.62 14.25 -9.75
C ALA A 57 -18.12 13.08 -10.63
N ALA A 58 -19.44 12.98 -10.88
CA ALA A 58 -19.95 11.92 -11.77
C ALA A 58 -19.67 12.22 -13.24
N ALA A 59 -19.56 13.49 -13.61
CA ALA A 59 -19.22 13.92 -14.96
C ALA A 59 -17.90 13.32 -15.47
N GLY A 60 -17.88 12.97 -16.76
CA GLY A 60 -16.73 12.38 -17.44
C GLY A 60 -16.66 10.85 -17.36
N SER A 61 -15.52 10.29 -17.73
CA SER A 61 -15.34 8.83 -17.81
C SER A 61 -14.87 8.18 -16.51
N GLY A 62 -14.74 8.91 -15.39
CA GLY A 62 -14.11 8.39 -14.16
C GLY A 62 -12.60 8.19 -14.30
N GLN A 63 -12.00 7.45 -13.37
CA GLN A 63 -10.56 7.19 -13.30
C GLN A 63 -10.25 5.70 -13.48
N VAL A 64 -9.16 5.41 -14.19
CA VAL A 64 -8.72 4.05 -14.53
C VAL A 64 -7.29 3.86 -14.02
N PRO A 65 -7.09 3.16 -12.89
CA PRO A 65 -5.76 2.78 -12.43
C PRO A 65 -5.06 1.84 -13.41
N SER A 66 -3.74 1.94 -13.54
CA SER A 66 -2.93 1.12 -14.46
C SER A 66 -2.93 -0.38 -14.11
N LYS A 67 -3.30 -0.73 -12.86
CA LYS A 67 -3.44 -2.12 -12.38
C LYS A 67 -4.79 -2.27 -11.70
N SER A 68 -5.55 -3.29 -12.10
CA SER A 68 -6.87 -3.57 -11.53
C SER A 68 -6.75 -4.01 -10.07
N LEU A 69 -7.80 -3.75 -9.29
CA LEU A 69 -7.86 -3.99 -7.85
C LEU A 69 -7.62 -5.47 -7.51
N SER A 70 -8.21 -6.39 -8.29
CA SER A 70 -8.05 -7.85 -8.15
C SER A 70 -6.64 -8.34 -8.47
N LYS A 71 -5.88 -7.62 -9.30
CA LYS A 71 -4.51 -7.95 -9.67
C LYS A 71 -3.49 -7.40 -8.68
N CYS A 72 -3.86 -6.44 -7.85
CA CYS A 72 -3.03 -5.97 -6.76
C CYS A 72 -2.89 -7.05 -5.68
N GLU A 73 -1.77 -7.02 -4.96
CA GLU A 73 -1.49 -7.99 -3.88
C GLU A 73 -2.61 -7.96 -2.82
N ASN A 74 -2.83 -6.79 -2.21
CA ASN A 74 -3.87 -6.60 -1.19
C ASN A 74 -4.97 -5.61 -1.60
N GLY A 75 -4.67 -4.69 -2.51
CA GLY A 75 -5.67 -3.80 -3.10
C GLY A 75 -5.10 -2.44 -3.48
N TRP A 76 -5.88 -1.38 -3.24
CA TRP A 76 -5.48 0.00 -3.52
C TRP A 76 -5.37 0.83 -2.24
N ILE A 77 -4.45 1.79 -2.23
CA ILE A 77 -4.48 2.94 -1.32
C ILE A 77 -4.93 4.15 -2.13
N LEU A 78 -6.04 4.77 -1.74
CA LEU A 78 -6.49 6.05 -2.28
C LEU A 78 -5.92 7.17 -1.42
N GLN A 79 -5.12 8.04 -2.05
CA GLN A 79 -4.57 9.25 -1.43
C GLN A 79 -5.42 10.46 -1.82
N TRP A 80 -5.95 11.13 -0.81
CA TRP A 80 -6.64 12.40 -0.93
C TRP A 80 -5.79 13.53 -0.39
N GLN A 81 -6.02 14.72 -0.92
CA GLN A 81 -5.30 15.91 -0.53
C GLN A 81 -6.21 17.13 -0.63
N GLU A 82 -5.98 18.09 0.25
CA GLU A 82 -6.72 19.34 0.25
C GLU A 82 -6.31 20.22 -0.95
N TYR A 83 -7.29 20.94 -1.45
CA TYR A 83 -7.15 21.93 -2.51
C TYR A 83 -6.98 23.31 -1.91
N THR A 84 -6.10 24.10 -2.50
CA THR A 84 -6.04 25.54 -2.27
C THR A 84 -7.28 26.21 -2.87
N LYS A 85 -7.56 27.44 -2.43
CA LYS A 85 -8.64 28.25 -3.03
C LYS A 85 -8.34 28.63 -4.48
N GLU A 86 -7.06 28.61 -4.84
CA GLU A 86 -6.52 28.91 -6.16
C GLU A 86 -6.64 27.73 -7.14
N GLY A 87 -7.16 26.58 -6.72
CA GLY A 87 -7.39 25.45 -7.61
C GLY A 87 -6.17 24.55 -7.82
N THR A 88 -5.28 24.48 -6.83
CA THR A 88 -4.12 23.57 -6.86
C THR A 88 -4.13 22.62 -5.66
N LEU A 89 -3.50 21.45 -5.80
CA LEU A 89 -3.25 20.57 -4.67
C LEU A 89 -2.27 21.26 -3.71
N ASN A 90 -2.60 21.32 -2.42
CA ASN A 90 -1.91 22.19 -1.47
C ASN A 90 -0.57 21.66 -0.92
N GLY A 91 -0.16 20.45 -1.28
CA GLY A 91 1.04 19.80 -0.72
C GLY A 91 0.87 19.24 0.71
N ALA A 92 -0.32 19.33 1.33
CA ALA A 92 -0.54 19.01 2.74
C ALA A 92 -1.90 18.30 3.01
N CYS A 93 -2.21 18.04 4.28
CA CYS A 93 -3.50 17.49 4.75
C CYS A 93 -3.92 16.19 4.04
N TYR A 94 -2.96 15.29 3.85
CA TYR A 94 -3.18 14.01 3.19
C TYR A 94 -4.10 13.09 4.00
N HIS A 95 -4.98 12.38 3.30
CA HIS A 95 -5.73 11.26 3.85
C HIS A 95 -5.51 10.01 3.00
N PHE A 96 -5.39 8.86 3.64
CA PHE A 96 -5.13 7.60 2.98
C PHE A 96 -6.20 6.59 3.38
N PHE A 97 -6.80 5.93 2.39
CA PHE A 97 -7.81 4.90 2.61
C PHE A 97 -7.44 3.64 1.86
N VAL A 98 -7.49 2.51 2.55
CA VAL A 98 -7.29 1.20 1.94
C VAL A 98 -8.61 0.73 1.34
N ILE A 99 -8.55 0.32 0.07
CA ILE A 99 -9.60 -0.43 -0.59
C ILE A 99 -9.09 -1.86 -0.77
N PRO A 100 -9.55 -2.81 0.05
CA PRO A 100 -9.11 -4.20 -0.06
C PRO A 100 -9.60 -4.82 -1.35
N LYS A 101 -8.82 -5.72 -1.95
CA LYS A 101 -9.20 -6.32 -3.24
C LYS A 101 -10.49 -7.13 -3.21
N GLN A 102 -10.85 -7.64 -2.03
CA GLN A 102 -12.16 -8.27 -1.79
C GLN A 102 -13.33 -7.36 -2.16
N HIS A 103 -13.15 -6.03 -2.11
CA HIS A 103 -14.19 -5.07 -2.51
C HIS A 103 -14.65 -5.25 -3.95
N ALA A 104 -13.79 -5.74 -4.86
CA ALA A 104 -14.18 -6.06 -6.24
C ALA A 104 -15.25 -7.16 -6.33
N GLN A 105 -15.35 -8.01 -5.31
CA GLN A 105 -16.29 -9.12 -5.23
C GLN A 105 -17.56 -8.79 -4.42
N ASN A 106 -17.59 -7.62 -3.76
CA ASN A 106 -18.75 -7.22 -2.97
C ASN A 106 -19.96 -6.95 -3.90
N PRO A 107 -21.16 -7.45 -3.54
CA PRO A 107 -22.36 -7.22 -4.35
C PRO A 107 -22.77 -5.74 -4.34
N GLY A 108 -23.54 -5.33 -5.35
CA GLY A 108 -24.10 -3.98 -5.46
C GLY A 108 -23.28 -3.00 -6.30
N SER A 109 -23.51 -1.71 -6.10
CA SER A 109 -22.95 -0.64 -6.95
C SER A 109 -21.46 -0.38 -6.70
N GLY A 110 -20.87 -0.92 -5.63
CA GLY A 110 -19.46 -0.71 -5.27
C GLY A 110 -19.18 0.62 -4.57
N GLY A 111 -20.20 1.28 -4.03
CA GLY A 111 -20.10 2.57 -3.35
C GLY A 111 -19.25 2.53 -2.08
N VAL A 112 -18.38 3.53 -1.93
CA VAL A 112 -17.51 3.72 -0.76
C VAL A 112 -17.56 5.19 -0.33
N ILE A 113 -17.75 5.42 0.97
CA ILE A 113 -17.74 6.75 1.59
C ILE A 113 -16.36 7.02 2.18
N PHE A 114 -15.82 8.19 1.89
CA PHE A 114 -14.60 8.72 2.50
C PHE A 114 -14.94 9.95 3.34
N LEU A 115 -14.49 9.95 4.59
CA LEU A 115 -14.64 11.06 5.51
C LEU A 115 -13.30 11.80 5.58
N LEU A 116 -13.27 13.02 5.06
CA LEU A 116 -12.07 13.87 4.97
C LEU A 116 -12.27 15.08 5.87
N HIS A 117 -11.21 15.62 6.44
CA HIS A 117 -11.30 16.84 7.24
C HIS A 117 -10.05 17.71 7.09
N GLY A 118 -10.25 19.04 7.07
CA GLY A 118 -9.12 19.96 7.22
C GLY A 118 -8.74 20.13 8.68
N TYR A 119 -7.64 20.85 8.93
CA TYR A 119 -7.17 21.12 10.29
C TYR A 119 -8.12 22.06 11.06
N TYR A 120 -8.72 23.04 10.39
CA TYR A 120 -9.67 24.01 10.95
C TYR A 120 -11.04 24.00 10.26
N THR A 121 -11.37 22.94 9.52
CA THR A 121 -12.53 22.94 8.62
C THR A 121 -13.50 21.81 8.97
N ASN A 122 -14.71 21.92 8.43
CA ASN A 122 -15.74 20.91 8.60
C ASN A 122 -15.41 19.62 7.84
N LEU A 123 -16.01 18.53 8.30
CA LEU A 123 -15.94 17.23 7.65
C LEU A 123 -16.51 17.29 6.22
N VAL A 124 -15.73 16.81 5.26
CA VAL A 124 -16.08 16.69 3.85
C VAL A 124 -16.28 15.21 3.53
N ARG A 125 -17.41 14.89 2.91
CA ARG A 125 -17.70 13.52 2.46
C ARG A 125 -17.42 13.38 0.98
N LYS A 126 -16.82 12.26 0.60
CA LYS A 126 -16.72 11.83 -0.80
C LYS A 126 -17.38 10.46 -0.96
N TYR A 127 -18.09 10.26 -2.06
CA TYR A 127 -18.74 9.00 -2.40
C TYR A 127 -18.28 8.53 -3.78
N LEU A 128 -17.50 7.45 -3.84
CA LEU A 128 -17.04 6.89 -5.11
C LEU A 128 -17.62 5.50 -5.33
N TYR A 129 -17.88 5.16 -6.58
CA TYR A 129 -18.17 3.79 -6.98
C TYR A 129 -16.87 3.14 -7.42
N ILE A 130 -16.46 2.09 -6.70
CA ILE A 130 -15.20 1.40 -6.95
C ILE A 130 -15.49 0.03 -7.53
N LYS A 131 -14.97 -0.20 -8.74
CA LYS A 131 -15.01 -1.47 -9.47
C LYS A 131 -13.59 -1.91 -9.75
N ASP A 132 -13.45 -3.17 -10.16
CA ASP A 132 -12.15 -3.82 -10.32
C ASP A 132 -11.15 -3.02 -11.17
N THR A 133 -11.62 -2.45 -12.28
CA THR A 133 -10.76 -1.74 -13.25
C THR A 133 -10.99 -0.24 -13.28
N LYS A 134 -11.92 0.28 -12.47
CA LYS A 134 -12.44 1.64 -12.67
C LYS A 134 -13.06 2.25 -11.42
N ILE A 135 -12.89 3.55 -11.27
CA ILE A 135 -13.51 4.36 -10.24
C ILE A 135 -14.38 5.44 -10.89
N THR A 136 -15.64 5.55 -10.48
CA THR A 136 -16.52 6.64 -10.90
C THR A 136 -17.04 7.44 -9.71
N GLY A 137 -17.55 8.63 -10.00
CA GLY A 137 -17.89 9.62 -8.98
C GLY A 137 -19.39 9.85 -8.79
N ASN A 138 -19.70 10.83 -7.95
CA ASN A 138 -21.04 11.32 -7.68
C ASN A 138 -21.01 12.86 -7.74
N ASP A 139 -22.06 13.48 -8.27
CA ASP A 139 -22.09 14.95 -8.46
C ASP A 139 -22.03 15.72 -7.14
N MET A 140 -22.50 15.12 -6.04
CA MET A 140 -22.38 15.71 -4.69
C MET A 140 -20.94 15.90 -4.23
N ASN A 141 -19.97 15.20 -4.85
CA ASN A 141 -18.56 15.36 -4.53
C ASN A 141 -17.95 16.65 -5.10
N ALA A 142 -18.66 17.33 -6.01
CA ALA A 142 -18.18 18.53 -6.69
C ALA A 142 -19.35 19.46 -7.06
N SER A 143 -20.12 19.90 -6.05
CA SER A 143 -21.27 20.80 -6.24
C SER A 143 -20.90 22.00 -7.09
N SER A 144 -21.79 22.39 -8.01
CA SER A 144 -21.62 23.59 -8.83
C SER A 144 -21.60 24.88 -8.02
N SER A 145 -22.20 24.86 -6.82
CA SER A 145 -22.20 25.99 -5.87
C SER A 145 -20.84 26.23 -5.18
N ASP A 146 -19.97 25.22 -5.19
CA ASP A 146 -18.70 25.28 -4.45
C ASP A 146 -17.55 25.68 -5.37
N THR A 147 -16.58 26.39 -4.82
CA THR A 147 -15.30 26.71 -5.48
C THR A 147 -14.18 25.79 -4.98
N ALA A 148 -13.05 25.74 -5.69
CA ALA A 148 -11.88 25.01 -5.23
C ALA A 148 -11.50 25.39 -3.78
N GLY A 149 -11.05 24.42 -3.00
CA GLY A 149 -10.66 24.64 -1.59
C GLY A 149 -11.83 24.94 -0.64
N SER A 150 -13.07 24.75 -1.08
CA SER A 150 -14.27 24.97 -0.26
C SER A 150 -15.30 23.87 -0.44
N GLY A 151 -16.12 23.65 0.59
CA GLY A 151 -17.25 22.73 0.55
C GLY A 151 -16.88 21.35 0.03
N SER A 152 -17.65 20.84 -0.93
CA SER A 152 -17.41 19.55 -1.58
C SER A 152 -16.11 19.52 -2.39
N LYS A 153 -15.57 20.66 -2.86
CA LYS A 153 -14.34 20.75 -3.66
C LYS A 153 -13.08 21.05 -2.83
N MET A 154 -13.17 20.89 -1.51
CA MET A 154 -12.04 21.09 -0.61
C MET A 154 -10.98 20.00 -0.72
N PHE A 155 -11.36 18.77 -1.07
CA PHE A 155 -10.43 17.65 -1.24
C PHE A 155 -10.56 17.02 -2.61
N ALA A 156 -9.44 16.53 -3.12
CA ALA A 156 -9.37 15.77 -4.35
C ALA A 156 -8.51 14.53 -4.19
N LEU A 157 -8.85 13.50 -4.97
CA LEU A 157 -8.03 12.32 -5.12
C LEU A 157 -6.77 12.72 -5.89
N SER A 158 -5.61 12.54 -5.27
CA SER A 158 -4.32 12.94 -5.84
C SER A 158 -3.49 11.77 -6.34
N ALA A 159 -3.66 10.59 -5.75
CA ALA A 159 -3.00 9.38 -6.22
C ALA A 159 -3.76 8.10 -5.82
N ILE A 160 -3.47 7.03 -6.54
CA ILE A 160 -3.82 5.65 -6.19
C ILE A 160 -2.54 4.83 -6.22
N TYR A 161 -2.26 4.09 -5.15
CA TYR A 161 -1.12 3.18 -5.08
C TYR A 161 -1.61 1.74 -4.95
N GLU A 162 -0.76 0.80 -5.34
CA GLU A 162 -0.95 -0.59 -4.93
C GLU A 162 -0.71 -0.74 -3.43
N TYR A 163 -1.63 -1.40 -2.73
CA TYR A 163 -1.49 -1.82 -1.33
C TYR A 163 -0.81 -3.18 -1.26
#